data_AF-A0A0S7ZST8-F1
#
_entry.id   AF-A0A0S7ZST8-F1
#
_cell.length_a   1.000
_cell.length_b   1.000
_cell.length_c   1.000
_cell.angle_alpha   90.00
_cell.angle_beta   90.00
_cell.angle_gamma   90.00
#
_symmetry.space_group_name_H-M   'P 1'
#
loop_
_entity.id
_entity.type
_entity.pdbx_description
1 polymer ?
#
loop_
_entity_poly.entity_id
_entity_poly.type
_entity_poly.pdbx_seq_one_letter_code
_entity_poly.pdbx_strand_id
1 'polypeptide(L)'
;MITAIGIVVLIAGLIAWLGQSLAFFAPSWAVRFGVLEPEEDIDSTLRVIEARAEDLTDILLTWTLPLSGLLMVLKHPLWPYLALVGGGVFLYIAGLITLSRVFLKREGKKVGLPASERAAYLFGGIWAFPHWQ
;
A
#
# COMPACT_ATOMS: atom_id res chain seq x y z
N MET A 1 0.06 -25.32 -8.63
CA MET A 1 0.95 -24.34 -7.99
C MET A 1 0.67 -22.91 -8.46
N ILE A 2 0.78 -22.60 -9.77
CA ILE A 2 0.53 -21.24 -10.31
C ILE A 2 -0.85 -20.68 -9.92
N THR A 3 -1.92 -21.48 -10.02
CA THR A 3 -3.27 -21.02 -9.65
C THR A 3 -3.40 -20.66 -8.17
N ALA A 4 -2.79 -21.42 -7.27
CA ALA A 4 -2.81 -21.13 -5.83
C ALA A 4 -2.05 -19.83 -5.52
N ILE A 5 -0.90 -19.62 -6.16
CA ILE A 5 -0.13 -18.37 -6.06
C ILE A 5 -0.96 -17.20 -6.60
N GLY A 6 -1.62 -17.37 -7.76
CA GLY A 6 -2.49 -16.34 -8.33
C GLY A 6 -3.65 -15.96 -7.41
N ILE A 7 -4.26 -16.92 -6.72
CA ILE A 7 -5.31 -16.66 -5.72
C ILE A 7 -4.75 -15.85 -4.54
N VAL A 8 -3.58 -16.21 -4.02
CA VAL A 8 -2.94 -15.47 -2.91
C VAL A 8 -2.62 -14.04 -3.34
N VAL A 9 -2.02 -13.85 -4.51
CA VAL A 9 -1.70 -12.52 -5.06
C VAL A 9 -2.96 -11.69 -5.27
N LEU A 10 -4.02 -12.29 -5.83
CA LEU A 10 -5.30 -11.63 -6.03
C LEU A 10 -5.90 -11.15 -4.70
N ILE A 11 -5.96 -12.03 -3.69
CA ILE A 11 -6.52 -11.68 -2.39
C ILE A 11 -5.69 -10.58 -1.71
N ALA A 12 -4.37 -10.73 -1.68
CA ALA A 12 -3.49 -9.74 -1.07
C ALA A 12 -3.58 -8.37 -1.78
N GLY A 13 -3.55 -8.37 -3.11
CA GLY A 13 -3.69 -7.16 -3.93
C GLY A 13 -5.05 -6.49 -3.74
N LEU A 14 -6.14 -7.26 -3.63
CA LEU A 14 -7.47 -6.73 -3.35
C LEU A 14 -7.55 -6.13 -1.96
N ILE A 15 -7.01 -6.78 -0.92
CA ILE A 15 -7.02 -6.25 0.44
C ILE A 15 -6.28 -4.90 0.50
N ALA A 16 -5.09 -4.82 -0.10
CA ALA A 16 -4.31 -3.59 -0.14
C ALA A 16 -5.05 -2.48 -0.91
N TRP A 17 -5.49 -2.78 -2.13
CA TRP A 17 -6.16 -1.79 -3.00
C TRP A 17 -7.50 -1.31 -2.42
N LEU A 18 -8.28 -2.20 -1.78
CA LEU A 18 -9.51 -1.83 -1.08
C LEU A 18 -9.22 -1.05 0.20
N GLY A 19 -8.14 -1.34 0.90
CA GLY A 19 -7.68 -0.56 2.06
C GLY A 19 -7.46 0.91 1.68
N GLN A 20 -6.69 1.16 0.62
CA GLN A 20 -6.45 2.52 0.13
C GLN A 20 -7.72 3.18 -0.40
N SER A 21 -8.57 2.42 -1.09
CA SER A 21 -9.90 2.90 -1.50
C SER A 21 -10.74 3.35 -0.31
N LEU A 22 -10.72 2.59 0.78
CA LEU A 22 -11.47 2.90 1.98
C LEU A 22 -10.90 4.13 2.69
N ALA A 23 -9.57 4.25 2.79
CA ALA A 23 -8.90 5.40 3.39
C ALA A 23 -9.23 6.71 2.65
N PHE A 24 -9.25 6.67 1.32
CA PHE A 24 -9.60 7.84 0.51
C PHE A 24 -11.09 8.21 0.55
N PHE A 25 -11.98 7.24 0.26
CA PHE A 25 -13.42 7.51 0.08
C PHE A 25 -14.19 7.56 1.41
N ALA A 26 -13.74 6.83 2.43
CA ALA A 26 -14.43 6.68 3.71
C ALA A 26 -13.44 6.68 4.88
N PRO A 27 -12.70 7.79 5.11
CA PRO A 27 -11.63 7.84 6.11
C PRO A 27 -12.10 7.50 7.53
N SER A 28 -13.35 7.82 7.90
CA SER A 28 -13.91 7.47 9.20
C SER A 28 -14.03 5.96 9.40
N TRP A 29 -14.33 5.21 8.34
CA TRP A 29 -14.33 3.75 8.37
C TRP A 29 -12.91 3.19 8.34
N ALA A 30 -12.02 3.77 7.54
CA ALA A 30 -10.63 3.36 7.49
C ALA A 30 -9.94 3.45 8.86
N VAL A 31 -10.22 4.50 9.64
CA VAL A 31 -9.74 4.60 11.03
C VAL A 31 -10.31 3.48 11.91
N ARG A 32 -11.61 3.18 11.80
CA ARG A 32 -12.24 2.08 12.57
C ARG A 32 -11.65 0.70 12.26
N PHE A 33 -11.26 0.48 11.02
CA PHE A 33 -10.62 -0.77 10.60
C PHE A 33 -9.10 -0.77 10.79
N GLY A 34 -8.52 0.31 11.33
CA GLY A 34 -7.08 0.42 11.55
C GLY A 34 -6.25 0.56 10.27
N VAL A 35 -6.89 0.95 9.17
CA VAL A 35 -6.25 1.19 7.87
C VAL A 35 -5.67 2.61 7.78
N LEU A 36 -6.27 3.55 8.52
CA LEU A 36 -5.85 4.96 8.56
C LEU A 36 -5.67 5.42 10.02
N GLU A 37 -4.73 6.33 10.25
CA GLU A 37 -4.48 6.88 11.58
C GLU A 37 -5.56 7.90 12.02
N PRO A 38 -5.92 7.93 13.32
CA PRO A 38 -6.74 8.99 13.91
C PRO A 38 -6.11 10.38 13.71
N GLU A 39 -6.94 11.43 13.54
CA GLU A 39 -6.40 12.78 13.26
C GLU A 39 -5.55 13.35 14.40
N GLU A 40 -5.80 12.91 15.63
CA GLU A 40 -5.09 13.33 16.85
C GLU A 40 -3.66 12.81 16.97
N ASP A 41 -3.37 11.71 16.25
CA ASP A 41 -2.11 10.97 16.31
C ASP A 41 -1.17 11.27 15.13
N ILE A 42 -1.63 12.04 14.14
CA ILE A 42 -0.87 12.35 12.93
C ILE A 42 -0.83 13.87 12.65
N ASP A 43 0.28 14.37 12.13
CA ASP A 43 0.36 15.75 11.67
C ASP A 43 -0.64 16.01 10.54
N SER A 44 -1.35 17.13 10.59
CA SER A 44 -2.38 17.49 9.60
C SER A 44 -1.85 17.54 8.16
N THR A 45 -0.59 17.92 7.96
CA THR A 45 0.07 17.94 6.64
C THR A 45 0.27 16.52 6.14
N LEU A 46 0.79 15.65 7.01
CA LEU A 46 1.02 14.25 6.67
C LEU A 46 -0.29 13.52 6.38
N ARG A 47 -1.35 13.82 7.15
CA ARG A 47 -2.69 13.29 6.90
C ARG A 47 -3.20 13.63 5.50
N VAL A 48 -3.02 14.87 5.05
CA VAL A 48 -3.46 15.26 3.70
C VAL A 48 -2.61 14.58 2.64
N ILE A 49 -1.29 14.48 2.84
CA ILE A 49 -0.39 13.81 1.90
C ILE A 49 -0.77 12.33 1.78
N GLU A 50 -0.77 11.59 2.89
CA GLU A 50 -1.05 10.14 2.88
C GLU A 50 -2.51 9.86 2.49
N ALA A 51 -3.49 10.42 3.22
CA ALA A 51 -4.90 10.03 3.07
C ALA A 51 -5.61 10.60 1.85
N ARG A 52 -5.02 11.60 1.17
CA ARG A 52 -5.64 12.26 0.00
C ARG A 52 -4.78 12.16 -1.25
N ALA A 53 -3.50 12.51 -1.18
CA ALA A 53 -2.66 12.53 -2.36
C ALA A 53 -2.11 11.13 -2.69
N GLU A 54 -1.55 10.45 -1.69
CA GLU A 54 -0.94 9.13 -1.87
C GLU A 54 -2.02 8.05 -2.03
N ASP A 55 -3.04 7.97 -1.17
CA ASP A 55 -4.10 6.97 -1.32
C ASP A 55 -4.83 7.05 -2.67
N LEU A 56 -5.07 8.26 -3.20
CA LEU A 56 -5.62 8.43 -4.54
C LEU A 56 -4.66 7.89 -5.61
N THR A 57 -3.38 8.19 -5.47
CA THR A 57 -2.33 7.71 -6.37
C THR A 57 -2.24 6.18 -6.33
N ASP A 58 -2.33 5.59 -5.14
CA ASP A 58 -2.35 4.15 -4.93
C ASP A 58 -3.53 3.49 -5.64
N ILE A 59 -4.74 4.03 -5.47
CA ILE A 59 -5.94 3.51 -6.13
C ILE A 59 -5.75 3.50 -7.65
N LEU A 60 -5.21 4.59 -8.21
CA LEU A 60 -5.06 4.77 -9.66
C LEU A 60 -3.93 3.94 -10.27
N LEU A 61 -2.90 3.60 -9.50
CA LEU A 61 -1.70 2.94 -10.05
C LEU A 61 -1.54 1.48 -9.62
N THR A 62 -2.05 1.10 -8.44
CA THR A 62 -1.82 -0.24 -7.86
C THR A 62 -2.91 -1.27 -8.19
N TRP A 63 -4.01 -0.87 -8.85
CA TRP A 63 -5.06 -1.80 -9.34
C TRP A 63 -4.51 -2.87 -10.31
N THR A 64 -3.35 -2.62 -10.90
CA THR A 64 -2.60 -3.55 -11.74
C THR A 64 -2.22 -4.83 -10.98
N LEU A 65 -2.02 -4.77 -9.67
CA LEU A 65 -1.69 -5.92 -8.83
C LEU A 65 -2.86 -6.93 -8.69
N PRO A 66 -4.06 -6.55 -8.23
CA PRO A 66 -5.19 -7.48 -8.21
C PRO A 66 -5.55 -7.96 -9.62
N LEU A 67 -5.46 -7.10 -10.65
CA LEU A 67 -5.66 -7.58 -12.03
C LEU A 67 -4.61 -8.62 -12.43
N SER A 68 -3.34 -8.44 -12.05
CA SER A 68 -2.29 -9.43 -12.34
C SER A 68 -2.59 -10.79 -11.70
N GLY A 69 -3.07 -10.81 -10.45
CA GLY A 69 -3.49 -12.04 -9.77
C GLY A 69 -4.65 -12.73 -10.46
N LEU A 70 -5.67 -11.96 -10.88
CA LEU A 70 -6.80 -12.49 -11.66
C LEU A 70 -6.34 -13.09 -12.98
N LEU A 71 -5.52 -12.37 -13.75
CA LEU A 71 -4.98 -12.85 -15.03
C LEU A 71 -4.08 -14.09 -14.85
N MET A 72 -3.34 -14.19 -13.74
CA MET A 72 -2.55 -15.37 -13.41
C MET A 72 -3.44 -16.60 -13.17
N VAL A 73 -4.55 -16.45 -12.46
CA VAL A 73 -5.55 -17.52 -12.27
C VAL A 73 -6.15 -17.96 -13.62
N LEU A 74 -6.43 -17.00 -14.50
CA LEU A 74 -6.94 -17.23 -15.85
C LEU A 74 -5.86 -17.69 -16.86
N LYS A 75 -4.60 -17.82 -16.43
CA LYS A 75 -3.44 -18.15 -17.29
C LYS A 75 -3.26 -17.22 -18.49
N HIS A 76 -3.68 -15.97 -18.36
CA HIS A 76 -3.60 -14.99 -19.43
C HIS A 76 -2.17 -14.41 -19.55
N PRO A 77 -1.54 -14.38 -20.73
CA PRO A 77 -0.11 -14.08 -20.88
C PRO A 77 0.31 -12.67 -20.44
N LEU A 78 -0.64 -11.75 -20.24
CA LEU A 78 -0.36 -10.40 -19.75
C LEU A 78 -0.08 -10.32 -18.25
N TRP A 79 -0.40 -11.36 -17.47
CA TRP A 79 -0.24 -11.32 -16.01
C TRP A 79 1.17 -10.93 -15.52
N PRO A 80 2.28 -11.39 -16.14
CA PRO A 80 3.62 -11.05 -15.65
C PRO A 80 3.97 -9.57 -15.87
N TYR A 81 3.49 -8.98 -16.96
CA TYR A 81 3.74 -7.57 -17.28
C TYR A 81 3.03 -6.65 -16.29
N LEU A 82 1.77 -6.96 -15.95
CA LEU A 82 1.04 -6.20 -14.93
C LEU A 82 1.62 -6.40 -13.53
N ALA A 83 2.09 -7.61 -13.21
CA ALA A 83 2.78 -7.86 -11.95
C ALA A 83 4.07 -7.04 -11.83
N LEU A 84 4.85 -6.93 -12.92
CA LEU A 84 6.08 -6.14 -12.95
C LEU A 84 5.80 -4.64 -12.78
N VAL A 85 4.83 -4.11 -13.53
CA VAL A 85 4.43 -2.70 -13.45
C VAL A 85 3.87 -2.38 -12.07
N GLY A 86 2.90 -3.17 -11.60
CA GLY A 86 2.26 -2.96 -10.30
C GLY A 86 3.24 -3.11 -9.14
N GLY A 87 4.16 -4.08 -9.21
CA GLY A 87 5.21 -4.25 -8.22
C GLY A 87 6.15 -3.04 -8.17
N GLY A 88 6.63 -2.56 -9.31
CA GLY A 88 7.49 -1.37 -9.37
C GLY A 88 6.83 -0.11 -8.82
N VAL A 89 5.56 0.12 -9.17
CA VAL A 89 4.75 1.22 -8.61
C VAL A 89 4.62 1.07 -7.10
N PHE A 90 4.27 -0.11 -6.61
CA PHE A 90 4.08 -0.38 -5.19
C PHE A 90 5.38 -0.10 -4.40
N LEU A 91 6.53 -0.54 -4.91
CA LEU A 91 7.83 -0.29 -4.31
C LEU A 91 8.16 1.20 -4.20
N TYR A 92 7.90 1.94 -5.27
CA TYR A 92 8.13 3.38 -5.31
C TYR A 92 7.29 4.11 -4.25
N ILE A 93 6.00 3.80 -4.19
CA ILE A 93 5.04 4.40 -3.26
C ILE A 93 5.39 4.04 -1.81
N ALA A 94 5.64 2.76 -1.52
CA ALA A 94 6.02 2.30 -0.18
C ALA A 94 7.31 2.99 0.31
N GLY A 95 8.27 3.20 -0.59
CA GLY A 95 9.48 3.97 -0.33
C GLY A 95 9.19 5.43 -0.02
N LEU A 96 8.31 6.08 -0.80
CA LEU A 96 7.88 7.46 -0.58
C LEU A 96 7.25 7.65 0.80
N ILE A 97 6.26 6.82 1.16
CA ILE A 97 5.57 6.85 2.48
C ILE A 97 6.59 6.68 3.61
N THR A 98 7.47 5.68 3.49
CA THR A 98 8.48 5.38 4.51
C THR A 98 9.42 6.57 4.73
N LEU A 99 9.94 7.14 3.64
CA LEU A 99 10.88 8.27 3.72
C LEU A 99 10.18 9.54 4.24
N SER A 100 8.96 9.84 3.80
CA SER A 100 8.15 10.96 4.28
C SER A 100 8.00 10.92 5.81
N ARG A 101 7.66 9.75 6.37
CA ARG A 101 7.56 9.57 7.83
C ARG A 101 8.91 9.74 8.53
N VAL A 102 10.00 9.21 7.97
CA VAL A 102 11.35 9.38 8.55
C VAL A 102 11.77 10.85 8.59
N PHE A 103 11.57 11.60 7.51
CA PHE A 103 11.93 13.02 7.45
C PHE A 103 11.08 13.86 8.40
N LEU A 104 9.76 13.67 8.41
CA LEU A 104 8.87 14.42 9.28
C LEU A 104 9.13 14.13 10.77
N LYS A 105 9.46 12.88 11.11
CA LYS A 105 9.84 12.51 12.48
C LYS A 105 11.14 13.20 12.92
N ARG A 106 12.13 13.35 12.03
CA ARG A 106 13.36 14.12 12.32
C ARG A 106 13.08 15.60 12.59
N GLU A 107 12.04 16.15 11.96
CA GLU A 107 11.54 17.51 12.19
C GLU A 107 10.57 17.61 13.39
N GLY A 108 10.45 16.55 14.20
CA GLY A 108 9.61 16.54 15.41
C GLY A 108 8.10 16.49 15.15
N LYS A 109 7.66 16.10 13.95
CA LYS A 109 6.24 15.96 13.61
C LYS A 109 5.67 14.61 14.07
N LYS A 110 4.36 14.60 14.34
CA LYS A 110 3.62 13.37 14.65
C LYS A 110 3.40 12.56 13.37
N VAL A 111 3.79 11.28 13.38
CA VAL A 111 3.74 10.38 12.22
C VAL A 111 2.90 9.12 12.46
N GLY A 112 1.93 9.21 13.38
CA GLY A 112 1.09 8.10 13.80
C GLY A 112 1.63 7.32 15.00
N LEU A 113 0.95 6.23 15.31
CA LEU A 113 1.26 5.39 16.46
C LEU A 113 2.51 4.53 16.20
N PRO A 114 3.35 4.24 17.22
CA PRO A 114 4.53 3.40 17.05
C PRO A 114 4.23 1.99 16.51
N ALA A 115 3.03 1.47 16.77
CA ALA A 115 2.58 0.17 16.27
C ALA A 115 2.33 0.22 14.75
N SER A 116 1.66 1.26 14.26
CA SER A 116 1.38 1.48 12.85
C SER A 116 2.66 1.81 12.07
N GLU A 117 3.59 2.54 12.66
CA GLU A 117 4.91 2.82 12.08
C GLU A 117 5.69 1.52 11.84
N ARG A 118 5.67 0.60 12.83
CA ARG A 118 6.28 -0.74 12.67
C ARG A 118 5.57 -1.56 11.60
N ALA A 119 4.25 -1.50 11.53
CA ALA A 119 3.49 -2.19 10.49
C ALA A 119 3.86 -1.65 9.10
N ALA A 120 3.90 -0.33 8.91
CA ALA A 120 4.31 0.30 7.66
C ALA A 120 5.73 -0.11 7.24
N TYR A 121 6.70 -0.14 8.15
CA TYR A 121 8.06 -0.58 7.84
C TYR A 121 8.17 -2.09 7.57
N LEU A 122 7.41 -2.92 8.28
CA LEU A 122 7.39 -4.37 8.03
C LEU A 122 6.76 -4.68 6.68
N PHE A 123 5.60 -4.09 6.37
CA PHE A 123 4.99 -4.26 5.07
C PHE A 123 5.88 -3.68 3.97
N GLY A 124 6.34 -2.43 4.09
CA GLY A 124 7.27 -1.82 3.14
C GLY A 124 8.55 -2.64 2.93
N GLY A 125 9.11 -3.20 4.01
CA GLY A 125 10.30 -4.05 3.96
C GLY A 125 10.06 -5.41 3.30
N ILE A 126 8.98 -6.11 3.66
CA ILE A 126 8.60 -7.40 3.06
C ILE A 126 8.37 -7.25 1.56
N TRP A 127 7.71 -6.17 1.15
CA TRP A 127 7.43 -5.90 -0.25
C TRP A 127 8.63 -5.36 -1.03
N ALA A 128 9.57 -4.66 -0.37
CA ALA A 128 10.86 -4.24 -0.94
C ALA A 128 11.89 -5.37 -1.11
N PHE A 129 11.66 -6.52 -0.48
CA PHE A 129 12.57 -7.67 -0.49
C PHE A 129 12.18 -8.86 -1.41
N PRO A 130 11.72 -8.66 -2.65
CA PRO A 130 11.99 -9.63 -3.71
C PRO A 130 13.14 -9.08 -4.57
N HIS A 131 14.17 -9.91 -4.83
CA HIS A 131 15.27 -9.73 -5.82
C HIS A 131 16.73 -9.68 -5.33
N TRP A 132 17.08 -10.30 -4.19
CA TRP A 132 18.48 -10.69 -3.94
C TRP A 132 18.60 -12.18 -3.56
N GLN A 133 18.33 -13.06 -4.52
CA GLN A 133 18.94 -14.40 -4.64
C GLN A 133 19.03 -14.77 -6.12
#